data_AF-A0A959A2U1-F1
#
_entry.id   AF-A0A959A2U1-F1
#
_cell.length_a   1.000
_cell.length_b   1.000
_cell.length_c   1.000
_cell.angle_alpha   90.00
_cell.angle_beta   90.00
_cell.angle_gamma   90.00
#
_symmetry.space_group_name_H-M   'P 1'
#
loop_
_entity.id
_entity.type
_entity.pdbx_description
1 polymer ?
#
loop_
_entity_poly.entity_id
_entity_poly.type
_entity_poly.pdbx_seq_one_letter_code
_entity_poly.pdbx_strand_id
1 'polypeptide(L)'
;AAFALMAVLAGQKHPKGKSIAYLAMFSLAAPLGYFIGEYFVAADWLSGTGLVFLYALVSGGFLYISTTIVFESSPGHHFNAKRLLVALAGSLMAVAVEYLF
;
A
#
# COMPACT_ATOMS: atom_id res chain seq x y z
N ALA A 1 3.19 -1.11 -3.27
CA ALA A 1 1.97 -1.65 -3.90
C ALA A 1 2.08 -1.84 -5.43
N ALA A 2 2.65 -0.88 -6.17
CA ALA A 2 2.78 -0.96 -7.64
C ALA A 2 3.43 -2.27 -8.15
N PHE A 3 4.52 -2.72 -7.53
CA PHE A 3 5.16 -4.00 -7.86
C PHE A 3 4.25 -5.22 -7.65
N ALA A 4 3.44 -5.22 -6.58
CA ALA A 4 2.50 -6.31 -6.31
C ALA A 4 1.40 -6.37 -7.37
N LEU A 5 0.83 -5.22 -7.76
CA LEU A 5 -0.15 -5.14 -8.84
C LEU A 5 0.43 -5.64 -10.17
N MET A 6 1.66 -5.21 -10.50
CA MET A 6 2.34 -5.66 -11.72
C MET A 6 2.61 -7.17 -11.73
N ALA A 7 3.00 -7.75 -10.58
CA ALA A 7 3.19 -9.18 -10.44
C ALA A 7 1.89 -9.97 -10.69
N VAL A 8 0.76 -9.48 -10.17
CA VAL A 8 -0.57 -10.08 -10.41
C VAL A 8 -0.97 -9.97 -11.89
N LEU A 9 -0.84 -8.80 -12.51
CA LEU A 9 -1.19 -8.59 -13.92
C LEU A 9 -0.33 -9.43 -14.86
N ALA A 10 0.96 -9.61 -14.54
CA ALA A 10 1.87 -10.49 -15.28
C ALA A 10 1.46 -11.97 -15.17
N GLY A 11 0.98 -12.41 -14.00
CA GLY A 11 0.48 -13.78 -13.78
C GLY A 11 -0.82 -14.09 -14.55
N GLN A 12 -1.67 -13.08 -14.77
CA GLN A 12 -2.96 -13.19 -15.47
C GLN A 12 -2.86 -13.20 -17.01
N LYS A 13 -1.64 -13.26 -17.58
CA LYS A 13 -1.36 -13.24 -19.04
C LYS A 13 -1.97 -12.03 -19.79
N HIS A 14 -2.18 -10.90 -19.13
CA HIS A 14 -2.65 -9.70 -19.82
C HIS A 14 -1.59 -9.16 -20.80
N PRO A 15 -2.00 -8.58 -21.95
CA PRO A 15 -1.07 -7.95 -22.87
C PRO A 15 -0.32 -6.82 -22.16
N LYS A 16 1.01 -6.78 -22.35
CA LYS A 16 1.92 -5.88 -21.61
C LYS A 16 1.50 -4.41 -21.64
N GLY A 17 0.95 -3.95 -22.77
CA GLY A 17 0.43 -2.56 -22.89
C GLY A 17 -0.72 -2.25 -21.94
N LYS A 18 -1.68 -3.18 -21.75
CA LYS A 18 -2.79 -2.98 -20.81
C LYS A 18 -2.32 -3.00 -19.36
N SER A 19 -1.36 -3.87 -19.03
CA SER A 19 -0.79 -3.94 -17.68
C SER A 19 -0.08 -2.65 -17.29
N ILE A 20 0.67 -2.05 -18.21
CA ILE A 20 1.33 -0.74 -18.00
C ILE A 20 0.29 0.37 -17.85
N ALA A 21 -0.79 0.36 -18.65
CA ALA A 21 -1.86 1.34 -18.51
C ALA A 21 -2.54 1.29 -17.13
N TYR A 22 -2.85 0.08 -16.62
CA TYR A 22 -3.39 -0.08 -15.27
C TYR A 22 -2.39 0.35 -14.18
N LEU A 23 -1.10 0.05 -14.37
CA LEU A 23 -0.05 0.48 -13.44
C LEU A 23 0.11 2.00 -13.40
N ALA A 24 0.00 2.66 -14.55
CA ALA A 24 0.03 4.12 -14.66
C ALA A 24 -1.16 4.75 -13.93
N MET A 25 -2.38 4.25 -14.19
CA MET A 25 -3.58 4.70 -13.50
C MET A 25 -3.47 4.49 -11.97
N PHE A 26 -2.96 3.34 -11.53
CA PHE A 26 -2.71 3.05 -10.13
C PHE A 26 -1.68 4.01 -9.50
N SER A 27 -0.61 4.32 -10.22
CA SER A 27 0.44 5.23 -9.73
C SER A 27 -0.04 6.68 -9.63
N LEU A 28 -0.97 7.10 -10.51
CA LEU A 28 -1.60 8.42 -10.47
C LEU A 28 -2.59 8.58 -9.31
N ALA A 29 -3.12 7.48 -8.76
CA ALA A 29 -4.04 7.56 -7.63
C ALA A 29 -3.40 8.19 -6.37
N ALA A 30 -2.09 7.98 -6.14
CA ALA A 30 -1.39 8.55 -5.00
C ALA A 30 -1.23 10.09 -5.06
N PRO A 31 -0.67 10.69 -6.14
CA PRO A 31 -0.59 12.15 -6.25
C PRO A 31 -1.97 12.80 -6.33
N LEU A 32 -2.94 12.18 -7.05
CA LEU A 32 -4.31 12.70 -7.09
C LEU A 32 -4.96 12.68 -5.71
N GLY A 33 -4.79 11.60 -4.94
CA GLY A 33 -5.29 11.51 -3.57
C GLY A 33 -4.69 12.59 -2.66
N TYR A 34 -3.41 12.90 -2.81
CA TYR A 34 -2.75 14.00 -2.08
C TYR A 34 -3.39 15.36 -2.42
N PHE A 35 -3.51 15.70 -3.71
CA PHE A 35 -4.10 16.99 -4.14
C PHE A 35 -5.56 17.14 -3.70
N ILE A 36 -6.35 16.08 -3.82
CA ILE A 36 -7.75 16.07 -3.37
C ILE A 36 -7.80 16.25 -1.85
N GLY A 37 -6.95 15.54 -1.10
CA GLY A 37 -6.88 15.67 0.36
C GLY A 37 -6.57 17.09 0.81
N GLU A 38 -5.56 17.72 0.20
CA GLU A 38 -5.17 19.10 0.51
C GLU A 38 -6.28 20.10 0.17
N TYR A 39 -6.93 19.95 -0.99
CA TYR A 39 -8.04 20.81 -1.40
C TYR A 39 -9.24 20.73 -0.43
N PHE A 40 -9.59 19.53 0.04
CA PHE A 40 -10.71 19.33 0.97
C PHE A 40 -10.43 19.89 2.36
N VAL A 41 -9.17 19.86 2.81
CA VAL A 41 -8.74 20.52 4.05
C VAL A 41 -8.77 22.04 3.89
N ALA A 42 -8.25 22.56 2.78
CA ALA A 42 -8.23 24.00 2.50
C ALA A 42 -9.64 24.61 2.37
N ALA A 43 -10.62 23.83 1.89
CA ALA A 43 -12.01 24.22 1.76
C ALA A 43 -12.85 24.06 3.06
N ASP A 44 -12.22 23.67 4.18
CA ASP A 44 -12.86 23.39 5.49
C ASP A 44 -13.97 22.31 5.44
N TRP A 45 -14.04 21.55 4.34
CA TRP A 45 -14.95 20.40 4.19
C TRP A 45 -14.48 19.18 4.95
N LEU A 46 -13.17 19.07 5.21
CA LEU A 46 -12.56 17.98 5.94
C LEU A 46 -11.65 18.54 7.04
N SER A 47 -12.06 18.37 8.29
CA SER A 47 -11.23 18.76 9.43
C SER A 47 -9.97 17.91 9.50
N GLY A 48 -8.90 18.45 10.09
CA GLY A 48 -7.64 17.72 10.29
C GLY A 48 -7.85 16.38 10.99
N THR A 49 -8.77 16.31 11.97
CA THR A 49 -9.15 15.07 12.65
C THR A 49 -9.85 14.07 11.70
N GLY A 50 -10.71 14.55 10.80
CA GLY A 50 -11.34 13.71 9.77
C GLY A 50 -10.33 13.06 8.83
N LEU A 51 -9.29 13.81 8.46
CA LEU A 51 -8.20 13.31 7.63
C LEU A 51 -7.35 12.25 8.36
N VAL A 52 -7.12 12.41 9.67
CA VAL A 52 -6.49 11.37 10.51
C VAL A 52 -7.32 10.09 10.53
N PHE A 53 -8.65 10.18 10.67
CA PHE A 53 -9.51 8.98 10.61
C PHE A 53 -9.47 8.28 9.25
N LEU A 54 -9.43 9.05 8.14
CA LEU A 54 -9.26 8.48 6.81
C LEU A 54 -7.93 7.76 6.66
N TYR A 55 -6.82 8.35 7.12
CA TYR A 55 -5.53 7.67 7.10
C TYR A 55 -5.51 6.42 7.97
N ALA A 56 -6.13 6.45 9.15
CA ALA A 56 -6.26 5.28 10.01
C ALA A 56 -7.03 4.15 9.31
N LEU A 57 -8.15 4.46 8.64
CA LEU A 57 -8.94 3.50 7.87
C LEU A 57 -8.14 2.89 6.72
N VAL A 58 -7.49 3.74 5.92
CA VAL A 58 -6.71 3.32 4.75
C VAL A 58 -5.49 2.49 5.17
N SER A 59 -4.73 2.95 6.17
CA SER A 59 -3.58 2.23 6.71
C SER A 59 -3.98 0.87 7.31
N GLY A 60 -5.09 0.82 8.05
CA GLY A 60 -5.64 -0.42 8.58
C GLY A 60 -6.04 -1.42 7.49
N GLY A 61 -6.69 -0.95 6.43
CA GLY A 61 -7.03 -1.77 5.26
C GLY A 61 -5.79 -2.32 4.56
N PHE A 62 -4.75 -1.50 4.39
CA PHE A 62 -3.46 -1.94 3.83
C PHE A 62 -2.79 -3.00 4.70
N LEU A 63 -2.78 -2.83 6.02
CA LEU A 63 -2.18 -3.78 6.94
C LEU A 63 -2.96 -5.11 6.93
N TYR A 64 -4.29 -5.07 6.90
CA TYR A 64 -5.15 -6.25 6.80
C TYR A 64 -4.86 -7.06 5.53
N ILE A 65 -4.91 -6.43 4.35
CA ILE A 65 -4.65 -7.09 3.06
C ILE A 65 -3.22 -7.66 3.03
N SER A 66 -2.25 -6.88 3.50
CA SER A 66 -0.83 -7.29 3.48
C SER A 66 -0.59 -8.49 4.40
N THR A 67 -1.21 -8.50 5.57
CA THR A 67 -1.11 -9.60 6.52
C THR A 67 -1.70 -10.87 5.92
N THR A 68 -2.91 -10.82 5.35
CA THR A 68 -3.51 -11.97 4.67
C THR A 68 -2.63 -12.51 3.55
N ILE A 69 -2.06 -11.64 2.68
CA ILE A 69 -1.14 -12.08 1.62
C ILE A 69 0.07 -12.81 2.20
N VAL A 70 0.69 -12.29 3.26
CA VAL A 70 1.90 -12.92 3.85
C VAL A 70 1.60 -14.30 4.43
N PHE A 71 0.45 -14.46 5.08
CA PHE A 71 0.07 -15.72 5.73
C PHE A 71 -0.52 -16.75 4.76
N GLU A 72 -1.32 -16.32 3.79
CA GLU A 72 -1.99 -17.20 2.83
C GLU A 72 -1.06 -17.65 1.70
N SER A 73 -0.05 -16.85 1.34
CA SER A 73 0.94 -17.20 0.31
C SER A 73 2.01 -18.22 0.74
N SER A 74 1.81 -18.97 1.84
CA SER A 74 2.71 -20.03 2.31
C SER A 74 2.18 -21.41 1.90
N PRO A 75 2.69 -22.02 0.81
CA PRO A 75 2.23 -23.33 0.35
C PRO A 75 2.76 -24.40 1.32
N GLY A 76 1.86 -25.18 1.93
CA GLY A 76 2.22 -26.34 2.77
C GLY A 76 2.10 -26.18 4.29
N HIS A 77 1.36 -25.18 4.81
CA HIS A 77 1.09 -25.01 6.25
C HIS A 77 2.30 -24.75 7.18
N HIS A 78 3.50 -24.56 6.65
CA HIS A 78 4.63 -24.07 7.44
C HIS A 78 4.61 -22.53 7.49
N PHE A 79 4.47 -21.98 8.69
CA PHE A 79 4.57 -20.54 8.93
C PHE A 79 5.94 -20.02 8.48
N ASN A 80 5.95 -19.13 7.49
CA ASN A 80 7.19 -18.61 6.91
C ASN A 80 7.72 -17.42 7.73
N ALA A 81 8.24 -17.73 8.93
CA ALA A 81 8.77 -16.74 9.87
C ALA A 81 9.82 -15.82 9.24
N LYS A 82 10.56 -16.30 8.23
CA LYS A 82 11.53 -15.48 7.48
C LYS A 82 10.85 -14.31 6.76
N ARG A 83 9.69 -14.54 6.11
CA ARG A 83 8.93 -13.46 5.45
C ARG A 83 8.41 -12.43 6.46
N LEU A 84 7.93 -12.89 7.61
CA LEU A 84 7.51 -11.98 8.68
C LEU A 84 8.70 -11.14 9.20
N LEU A 85 9.84 -11.77 9.46
CA LEU A 85 11.04 -11.07 9.93
C LEU A 85 11.53 -10.02 8.93
N VAL A 86 11.50 -10.31 7.64
CA VAL A 86 11.88 -9.32 6.60
C VAL A 86 10.89 -8.15 6.58
N ALA A 87 9.58 -8.41 6.72
CA ALA A 87 8.57 -7.35 6.81
C ALA A 87 8.77 -6.48 8.06
N LEU A 88 9.05 -7.10 9.22
CA LEU A 88 9.34 -6.40 10.47
C LEU A 88 10.65 -5.59 10.41
N ALA A 89 11.69 -6.14 9.78
CA ALA A 89 12.94 -5.42 9.59
C ALA A 89 12.75 -4.19 8.69
N GLY A 90 11.97 -4.33 7.62
CA GLY A 90 11.62 -3.21 6.74
C GLY A 90 10.81 -2.12 7.44
N SER A 91 9.83 -2.49 8.27
CA SER A 91 9.05 -1.51 9.04
C SER A 91 9.88 -0.81 10.11
N LEU A 92 10.75 -1.53 10.82
CA LEU A 92 11.69 -0.91 11.77
C LEU A 92 12.68 0.04 11.08
N MET A 93 13.18 -0.32 9.90
CA MET A 93 14.04 0.57 9.11
C MET A 93 13.30 1.85 8.71
N ALA A 94 12.05 1.75 8.29
CA ALA A 94 11.24 2.92 7.95
C ALA A 94 11.08 3.88 9.15
N VAL A 95 10.77 3.33 10.33
CA VAL A 95 10.68 4.10 11.57
C VAL A 95 12.04 4.75 11.91
N ALA A 96 13.14 4.00 11.80
CA ALA A 96 14.47 4.53 12.07
C ALA A 96 14.84 5.70 11.14
N VAL A 97 14.48 5.61 9.85
CA VAL A 97 14.70 6.69 8.88
C VAL A 97 13.90 7.94 9.25
N GLU A 98 12.63 7.79 9.65
CA GLU A 98 11.78 8.91 10.08
C GLU A 98 12.26 9.58 11.38
N TYR A 99 12.96 8.86 12.26
CA TYR A 99 13.59 9.48 13.44
C TYR A 99 14.91 10.21 13.12
N LEU A 100 15.57 9.86 12.00
CA LEU A 100 16.87 10.41 11.63
C LEU A 100 16.77 11.64 10.70
N PHE A 101 15.67 11.78 9.96
CA PHE A 101 15.41 12.86 8.99
C PHE A 101 14.11 13.57 9.31
#